data_AF-A0A1V3QFE6-F1
#
_entry.id   AF-A0A1V3QFE6-F1
#
_cell.length_a   1.000
_cell.length_b   1.000
_cell.length_c   1.000
_cell.angle_alpha   90.00
_cell.angle_beta   90.00
_cell.angle_gamma   90.00
#
_symmetry.space_group_name_H-M   'P 1'
#
loop_
_entity.id
_entity.type
_entity.pdbx_description
1 polymer ?
#
loop_
_entity_poly.entity_id
_entity_poly.type
_entity_poly.pdbx_seq_one_letter_code
_entity_poly.pdbx_strand_id
1 'polypeptide(L)'
;MNWTDYIIIGVLALSVLIGLWRGLVSEVLALAIWIAAFWVAWTFGPAVAAHFDHIIELPSARIIVGYGLCFVAVLILGALLRFVIHKLIETTGLSGTDRLLGMLFGFARGVLLVSLLVFLVGFTAFTRDPWWQQSVLLPQFQRVAAWLEQRVPPSVAGHLHPSAVLDHLPSLPAALSNPISGAMPAPAATNTLAPAAAASAAGHPKNP
;
A
#
# COMPACT_ATOMS: atom_id res chain seq x y z
N MET A 1 -14.71 8.13 -20.33
CA MET A 1 -14.77 8.40 -18.88
C MET A 1 -14.83 7.05 -18.21
N ASN A 2 -13.73 6.65 -17.58
CA ASN A 2 -13.61 5.30 -17.03
C ASN A 2 -14.04 5.27 -15.54
N TRP A 3 -14.21 4.08 -14.93
CA TRP A 3 -14.65 3.96 -13.52
C TRP A 3 -13.74 4.76 -12.57
N THR A 4 -12.43 4.78 -12.83
CA THR A 4 -11.46 5.59 -12.08
C THR A 4 -11.80 7.08 -12.11
N ASP A 5 -12.23 7.61 -13.25
CA ASP A 5 -12.63 9.02 -13.37
C ASP A 5 -13.86 9.30 -12.48
N TYR A 6 -14.82 8.38 -12.44
CA TYR A 6 -16.00 8.49 -11.56
C TYR A 6 -15.63 8.44 -10.07
N ILE A 7 -14.66 7.62 -9.67
CA ILE A 7 -14.16 7.57 -8.29
C ILE A 7 -13.48 8.90 -7.93
N ILE A 8 -12.61 9.41 -8.81
CA ILE A 8 -11.91 10.68 -8.61
C ILE A 8 -12.90 11.83 -8.45
N ILE A 9 -13.88 11.93 -9.36
CA ILE A 9 -14.93 12.94 -9.31
C ILE A 9 -15.76 12.78 -8.03
N GLY A 10 -16.11 11.55 -7.65
CA GLY A 10 -16.87 11.26 -6.44
C GLY A 10 -16.13 11.70 -5.17
N VAL A 11 -14.85 11.38 -5.04
CA VAL A 11 -14.02 11.78 -3.89
C VAL A 11 -13.84 13.30 -3.84
N LEU A 12 -13.56 13.94 -4.98
CA LEU A 12 -13.44 15.40 -5.06
C LEU A 12 -14.75 16.09 -4.69
N ALA A 13 -15.87 15.68 -5.29
CA ALA A 13 -17.18 16.25 -5.03
C ALA A 13 -17.57 16.07 -3.55
N LEU A 14 -17.31 14.89 -2.98
CA LEU A 14 -17.58 14.64 -1.57
C LEU A 14 -16.70 15.51 -0.67
N SER A 15 -15.41 15.65 -0.98
CA SER A 15 -14.48 16.49 -0.19
C SER A 15 -14.86 17.97 -0.24
N VAL A 16 -15.25 18.46 -1.43
CA VAL A 16 -15.77 19.82 -1.64
C VAL A 16 -17.07 20.04 -0.86
N LEU A 17 -18.00 19.08 -0.93
CA LEU A 17 -19.28 19.15 -0.24
C LEU A 17 -19.12 19.12 1.28
N ILE A 18 -18.25 18.25 1.80
CA ILE A 18 -17.90 18.19 3.22
C ILE A 18 -17.26 19.52 3.67
N GLY A 19 -16.35 20.07 2.86
CA GLY A 19 -15.72 21.37 3.12
C GLY A 19 -16.73 22.52 3.16
N LEU A 20 -17.71 22.50 2.26
CA LEU A 20 -18.81 23.48 2.23
C LEU A 20 -19.74 23.35 3.45
N TRP A 21 -20.03 22.13 3.90
CA TRP A 21 -20.91 21.89 5.06
C TRP A 21 -20.22 22.16 6.39
N ARG A 22 -18.92 21.82 6.53
CA ARG A 22 -18.16 22.00 7.78
C ARG A 22 -17.57 23.39 7.93
N GLY A 23 -17.21 24.06 6.83
CA GLY A 23 -16.49 25.34 6.84
C GLY A 23 -14.97 25.19 7.03
N LEU A 24 -14.22 26.24 6.66
CA LEU A 24 -12.75 26.25 6.72
C LEU A 24 -12.25 26.04 8.13
N VAL A 25 -12.76 26.81 9.10
CA VAL A 25 -12.23 26.79 10.47
C VAL A 25 -12.38 25.42 11.10
N SER A 26 -13.54 24.77 10.92
CA SER A 26 -13.75 23.40 11.38
C SER A 26 -12.71 22.47 10.75
N GLU A 27 -12.44 22.60 9.46
CA GLU A 27 -11.55 21.70 8.75
C GLU A 27 -10.07 21.91 9.15
N VAL A 28 -9.63 23.16 9.30
CA VAL A 28 -8.28 23.52 9.77
C VAL A 28 -8.07 23.05 11.20
N LEU A 29 -9.05 23.25 12.08
CA LEU A 29 -9.00 22.69 13.44
C LEU A 29 -8.86 21.16 13.39
N ALA A 30 -9.39 20.48 12.36
CA ALA A 30 -9.43 19.01 12.35
C ALA A 30 -8.05 18.48 12.08
N LEU A 31 -7.43 19.10 11.09
CA LEU A 31 -6.05 18.85 10.74
C LEU A 31 -5.12 19.21 11.91
N ALA A 32 -5.33 20.35 12.56
CA ALA A 32 -4.52 20.77 13.72
C ALA A 32 -4.64 19.79 14.89
N ILE A 33 -5.85 19.33 15.22
CA ILE A 33 -6.09 18.33 16.28
C ILE A 33 -5.42 17.01 15.92
N TRP A 34 -5.52 16.56 14.67
CA TRP A 34 -4.86 15.34 14.22
C TRP A 34 -3.34 15.43 14.32
N ILE A 35 -2.75 16.54 13.88
CA ILE A 35 -1.30 16.79 14.00
C ILE A 35 -0.89 16.81 15.48
N ALA A 36 -1.65 17.52 16.33
CA ALA A 36 -1.40 17.57 17.76
C ALA A 36 -1.52 16.18 18.42
N ALA A 37 -2.51 15.38 18.03
CA ALA A 37 -2.69 14.02 18.53
C ALA A 37 -1.50 13.13 18.18
N PHE A 38 -1.01 13.18 16.94
CA PHE A 38 0.20 12.46 16.55
C PHE A 38 1.43 12.95 17.32
N TRP A 39 1.61 14.27 17.45
CA TRP A 39 2.74 14.85 18.17
C TRP A 39 2.77 14.43 19.65
N VAL A 40 1.61 14.52 20.31
CA VAL A 40 1.47 14.14 21.72
C VAL A 40 1.63 12.63 21.90
N ALA A 41 1.02 11.82 21.04
CA ALA A 41 1.20 10.37 21.09
C ALA A 41 2.67 9.98 20.88
N TRP A 42 3.37 10.63 19.95
CA TRP A 42 4.80 10.39 19.73
C TRP A 42 5.66 10.75 20.94
N THR A 43 5.35 11.88 21.58
CA THR A 43 6.15 12.43 22.69
C THR A 43 5.85 11.74 24.01
N PHE A 44 4.58 11.54 24.33
CA PHE A 44 4.11 11.07 25.63
C PHE A 44 3.69 9.59 25.64
N GLY A 45 3.51 8.97 24.48
CA GLY A 45 3.14 7.56 24.34
C GLY A 45 4.05 6.60 25.12
N PRO A 46 5.40 6.75 25.09
CA PRO A 46 6.30 5.91 25.88
C PRO A 46 6.13 6.08 27.40
N ALA A 47 5.94 7.32 27.86
CA ALA A 47 5.76 7.60 29.29
C ALA A 47 4.44 7.02 29.83
N VAL A 48 3.37 7.10 29.02
CA VAL A 48 2.08 6.48 29.35
C VAL A 48 2.17 4.96 29.27
N ALA A 49 2.88 4.40 28.29
CA ALA A 49 3.10 2.97 28.18
C ALA A 49 3.80 2.39 29.43
N ALA A 50 4.78 3.10 30.01
CA ALA A 50 5.48 2.67 31.22
C ALA A 50 4.57 2.55 32.45
N HIS A 51 3.46 3.30 32.51
CA HIS A 51 2.48 3.15 33.60
C HIS A 51 1.72 1.82 33.54
N PHE A 52 1.70 1.15 32.40
CA PHE A 52 1.04 -0.13 32.21
C PHE A 52 2.00 -1.33 32.38
N ASP A 53 3.24 -1.09 32.83
CA ASP A 53 4.26 -2.13 33.03
C ASP A 53 3.79 -3.29 33.90
N HIS A 54 2.88 -3.05 34.85
CA HIS A 54 2.39 -4.05 35.80
C HIS A 54 1.00 -4.63 35.43
N ILE A 55 0.39 -4.13 34.35
CA ILE A 55 -0.95 -4.53 33.91
C ILE A 55 -0.89 -5.35 32.62
N ILE A 56 0.07 -5.04 31.74
CA ILE A 56 0.20 -5.66 30.40
C ILE A 56 1.57 -6.32 30.31
N GLU A 57 1.60 -7.66 30.33
CA GLU A 57 2.85 -8.42 30.22
C GLU A 57 3.48 -8.35 28.83
N LEU A 58 2.66 -8.21 27.77
CA LEU A 58 3.14 -8.19 26.40
C LEU A 58 3.69 -6.79 26.03
N PRO A 59 5.01 -6.64 25.76
CA PRO A 59 5.62 -5.31 25.58
C PRO A 59 5.08 -4.54 24.38
N SER A 60 4.76 -5.24 23.28
CA SER A 60 4.21 -4.62 22.07
C SER A 60 2.80 -4.06 22.30
N ALA A 61 1.94 -4.80 23.01
CA ALA A 61 0.60 -4.36 23.35
C ALA A 61 0.64 -3.12 24.25
N ARG A 62 1.56 -3.08 25.22
CA ARG A 62 1.75 -1.94 26.12
C ARG A 62 2.08 -0.64 25.39
N ILE A 63 3.01 -0.71 24.43
CA ILE A 63 3.38 0.45 23.59
C ILE A 63 2.17 0.90 22.77
N ILE A 64 1.48 -0.02 22.10
CA ILE A 64 0.29 0.31 21.29
C ILE A 64 -0.77 0.99 22.14
N VAL A 65 -1.03 0.47 23.35
CA VAL A 65 -2.01 1.05 24.29
C VAL A 65 -1.58 2.44 24.77
N GLY A 66 -0.31 2.64 25.13
CA GLY A 66 0.17 3.95 25.58
C GLY A 66 0.04 5.03 24.51
N TYR A 67 0.49 4.74 23.29
CA TYR A 67 0.35 5.65 22.16
C TYR A 67 -1.12 5.86 21.78
N GLY A 68 -1.90 4.78 21.73
CA GLY A 68 -3.33 4.82 21.41
C GLY A 68 -4.13 5.64 22.42
N LEU A 69 -3.83 5.50 23.72
CA LEU A 69 -4.50 6.25 24.77
C LEU A 69 -4.18 7.75 24.68
N CYS A 70 -2.91 8.12 24.51
CA CYS A 70 -2.53 9.52 24.28
C CYS A 70 -3.23 10.11 23.05
N PHE A 71 -3.22 9.36 21.95
CA PHE A 71 -3.81 9.78 20.69
C PHE A 71 -5.32 10.03 20.84
N VAL A 72 -6.05 9.05 21.39
CA VAL A 72 -7.50 9.14 21.60
C VAL A 72 -7.84 10.25 22.61
N ALA A 73 -7.08 10.40 23.69
CA ALA A 73 -7.30 11.46 24.66
C ALA A 73 -7.22 12.86 24.00
N VAL A 74 -6.19 13.11 23.18
CA VAL A 74 -6.07 14.38 22.46
C VAL A 74 -7.18 14.57 21.44
N LEU A 75 -7.60 13.52 20.73
CA LEU A 75 -8.73 13.61 19.81
C LEU A 75 -10.04 13.98 20.54
N ILE A 76 -10.29 13.41 21.73
CA ILE A 76 -11.47 13.73 22.54
C ILE A 76 -11.42 15.19 23.01
N LEU A 77 -10.29 15.63 23.56
CA LEU A 77 -10.11 17.03 24.00
C LEU A 77 -10.25 18.00 22.82
N GLY A 78 -9.62 17.67 21.68
CA GLY A 78 -9.71 18.44 20.46
C GLY A 78 -11.14 18.50 19.91
N ALA A 79 -11.91 17.40 19.96
CA ALA A 79 -13.30 17.38 19.54
C ALA A 79 -14.16 18.31 20.41
N LEU A 80 -13.92 18.35 21.72
CA LEU A 80 -14.59 19.27 22.63
C LEU A 80 -14.22 20.73 22.30
N LEU A 81 -12.93 21.03 22.12
CA LEU A 81 -12.47 22.37 21.74
C LEU A 81 -13.10 22.82 20.41
N ARG A 82 -13.11 21.94 19.42
CA ARG A 82 -13.78 22.16 18.14
C ARG A 82 -15.25 22.49 18.33
N PHE A 83 -15.97 21.73 19.15
CA PHE A 83 -17.40 21.95 19.40
C PHE A 83 -17.66 23.36 19.94
N VAL A 84 -16.84 23.82 20.89
CA VAL A 84 -16.93 25.18 21.44
C VAL A 84 -16.65 26.24 20.37
N ILE A 85 -15.58 26.07 19.59
CA ILE A 85 -15.22 27.02 18.53
C ILE A 85 -16.29 27.08 17.44
N HIS A 86 -16.84 25.94 17.04
CA HIS A 86 -17.92 25.88 16.06
C HIS A 86 -19.12 26.72 16.51
N LYS A 87 -19.52 26.58 17.78
CA LYS A 87 -20.63 27.35 18.35
C LYS A 87 -20.36 28.87 18.41
N LEU A 88 -19.10 29.28 18.56
CA LEU A 88 -18.68 30.70 18.49
C LEU A 88 -18.74 31.27 17.07
N ILE A 89 -18.52 30.43 16.06
CA ILE A 89 -18.54 30.87 14.66
C ILE A 89 -19.98 30.97 14.15
N GLU A 90 -20.86 30.07 14.58
CA GLU A 90 -22.28 30.16 14.26
C GLU A 90 -22.91 31.46 14.79
N THR A 91 -22.48 31.95 15.95
CA THR A 91 -23.02 33.19 16.55
C THR A 91 -22.50 34.48 15.91
N THR A 92 -21.37 34.44 15.19
CA THR A 92 -20.76 35.63 14.56
C THR A 92 -21.32 35.94 13.17
N GLY A 93 -22.20 35.10 12.61
CA GLY A 93 -22.91 35.36 11.34
C GLY A 93 -22.03 35.34 10.08
N LEU A 94 -20.72 35.11 10.20
CA LEU A 94 -19.75 35.03 9.09
C LEU A 94 -19.69 33.65 8.42
N SER A 95 -20.67 32.78 8.68
CA SER A 95 -20.67 31.38 8.21
C SER A 95 -20.61 31.26 6.68
N GLY A 96 -21.14 32.23 5.93
CA GLY A 96 -21.10 32.20 4.46
C GLY A 96 -19.69 32.17 3.88
N THR A 97 -18.82 33.10 4.29
CA THR A 97 -17.43 33.17 3.80
C THR A 97 -16.60 31.98 4.30
N ASP A 98 -16.80 31.54 5.55
CA ASP A 98 -16.14 30.37 6.11
C ASP A 98 -16.46 29.08 5.32
N ARG A 99 -17.71 28.92 4.89
CA ARG A 99 -18.15 27.80 4.05
C ARG A 99 -17.56 27.84 2.64
N LEU A 100 -17.46 29.03 2.03
CA LEU A 100 -16.81 29.19 0.71
C LEU A 100 -15.32 28.85 0.77
N LEU A 101 -14.61 29.32 1.80
CA LEU A 101 -13.21 28.94 2.00
C LEU A 101 -13.07 27.45 2.35
N GLY A 102 -14.04 26.90 3.08
CA GLY A 102 -14.14 25.47 3.37
C GLY A 102 -14.28 24.63 2.10
N MET A 103 -15.04 25.11 1.11
CA MET A 103 -15.14 24.49 -0.22
C MET A 103 -13.76 24.42 -0.90
N LEU A 104 -13.02 25.52 -0.91
CA LEU A 104 -11.71 25.59 -1.55
C LEU A 104 -10.67 24.70 -0.84
N PHE A 105 -10.70 24.68 0.49
CA PHE A 105 -9.87 23.79 1.29
C PHE A 105 -10.27 22.32 1.09
N GLY A 106 -11.57 22.02 1.03
CA GLY A 106 -12.12 20.70 0.71
C GLY A 106 -11.69 20.22 -0.67
N PHE A 107 -11.65 21.11 -1.66
CA PHE A 107 -11.09 20.82 -2.98
C PHE A 107 -9.60 20.47 -2.89
N ALA A 108 -8.79 21.31 -2.24
CA ALA A 108 -7.36 21.06 -2.08
C ALA A 108 -7.09 19.73 -1.35
N ARG A 109 -7.83 19.44 -0.28
CA ARG A 109 -7.77 18.16 0.43
C ARG A 109 -8.19 16.98 -0.46
N GLY A 110 -9.25 17.14 -1.24
CA GLY A 110 -9.72 16.12 -2.19
C GLY A 110 -8.67 15.82 -3.25
N VAL A 111 -8.03 16.86 -3.81
CA VAL A 111 -6.90 16.73 -4.74
C VAL A 111 -5.74 15.99 -4.09
N LEU A 112 -5.38 16.33 -2.86
CA LEU A 112 -4.32 15.62 -2.13
C LEU A 112 -4.67 14.15 -1.87
N LEU A 113 -5.90 13.85 -1.44
CA LEU A 113 -6.35 12.48 -1.20
C LEU A 113 -6.37 11.65 -2.49
N VAL A 114 -6.87 12.22 -3.59
CA VAL A 114 -6.84 11.56 -4.90
C VAL A 114 -5.41 11.35 -5.37
N SER A 115 -4.54 12.36 -5.23
CA SER A 115 -3.11 12.24 -5.59
C SER A 115 -2.44 11.11 -4.80
N LEU A 116 -2.71 11.03 -3.50
CA LEU A 116 -2.18 9.99 -2.63
C LEU A 116 -2.72 8.61 -3.01
N LEU A 117 -4.01 8.50 -3.36
CA LEU A 117 -4.62 7.26 -3.83
C LEU A 117 -4.01 6.81 -5.16
N VAL A 118 -3.84 7.73 -6.11
CA VAL A 118 -3.19 7.46 -7.40
C VAL A 118 -1.74 7.03 -7.18
N PHE A 119 -1.02 7.69 -6.28
CA PHE A 119 0.32 7.31 -5.87
C PHE A 119 0.33 5.87 -5.33
N LEU A 120 -0.50 5.56 -4.32
CA LEU A 120 -0.60 4.20 -3.73
C LEU A 120 -0.95 3.11 -4.74
N VAL A 121 -1.90 3.37 -5.65
CA VAL A 121 -2.26 2.41 -6.69
C VAL A 121 -1.14 2.28 -7.73
N GLY A 122 -0.35 3.33 -7.94
CA GLY A 122 0.90 3.28 -8.72
C GLY A 122 1.94 2.29 -8.16
N PHE A 123 1.97 2.07 -6.84
CA PHE A 123 2.81 1.03 -6.20
C PHE A 123 2.22 -0.38 -6.31
N THR A 124 0.98 -0.51 -6.78
CA THR A 124 0.28 -1.81 -6.88
C THR A 124 0.23 -2.25 -8.36
N ALA A 125 0.23 -3.56 -8.62
CA ALA A 125 0.22 -4.14 -9.98
C ALA A 125 -1.02 -3.80 -10.84
N PHE A 126 -1.93 -2.95 -10.34
CA PHE A 126 -3.10 -2.41 -11.05
C PHE A 126 -2.74 -1.44 -12.19
N THR A 127 -1.49 -0.99 -12.28
CA THR A 127 -1.01 -0.07 -13.34
C THR A 127 -1.05 -0.65 -14.76
N ARG A 128 -1.15 -1.99 -14.90
CA ARG A 128 -1.24 -2.68 -16.20
C ARG A 128 -2.65 -2.88 -16.73
N ASP A 129 -3.67 -2.60 -15.94
CA ASP A 129 -5.03 -2.87 -16.38
C ASP A 129 -5.57 -1.80 -17.34
N PRO A 130 -6.43 -2.17 -18.31
CA PRO A 130 -7.01 -1.24 -19.30
C PRO A 130 -7.75 -0.06 -18.65
N TRP A 131 -8.34 -0.29 -17.48
CA TRP A 131 -9.08 0.71 -16.72
C TRP A 131 -8.16 1.78 -16.08
N TRP A 132 -6.88 1.50 -15.91
CA TRP A 132 -5.90 2.47 -15.41
C TRP A 132 -5.36 3.36 -16.54
N GLN A 133 -5.06 2.78 -17.71
CA GLN A 133 -4.45 3.53 -18.83
C GLN A 133 -5.43 4.43 -19.60
N GLN A 134 -6.73 4.14 -19.55
CA GLN A 134 -7.75 4.89 -20.29
C GLN A 134 -8.31 6.11 -19.54
N SER A 135 -7.79 6.41 -18.35
CA SER A 135 -8.35 7.48 -17.52
C SER A 135 -7.86 8.87 -17.92
N VAL A 136 -8.81 9.78 -18.14
CA VAL A 136 -8.54 11.14 -18.65
C VAL A 136 -8.00 12.06 -17.54
N LEU A 137 -8.33 11.78 -16.28
CA LEU A 137 -7.94 12.60 -15.13
C LEU A 137 -6.59 12.19 -14.52
N LEU A 138 -6.12 10.97 -14.78
CA LEU A 138 -4.87 10.44 -14.25
C LEU A 138 -3.62 11.28 -14.59
N PRO A 139 -3.44 11.78 -15.84
CA PRO A 139 -2.25 12.55 -16.23
C PRO A 139 -2.06 13.87 -15.47
N GLN A 140 -3.14 14.51 -14.97
CA GLN A 140 -2.99 15.71 -14.16
C GLN A 140 -2.46 15.39 -12.75
N PHE A 141 -2.92 14.28 -12.15
CA PHE A 141 -2.45 13.85 -10.83
C PHE A 141 -1.06 13.20 -10.87
N GLN A 142 -0.68 12.60 -11.99
CA GLN A 142 0.68 12.07 -12.20
C GLN A 142 1.77 13.14 -12.08
N ARG A 143 1.51 14.38 -12.49
CA ARG A 143 2.46 15.50 -12.31
C ARG A 143 2.72 15.80 -10.83
N VAL A 144 1.69 15.71 -9.99
CA VAL A 144 1.81 15.89 -8.53
C VAL A 144 2.50 14.68 -7.90
N ALA A 145 2.18 13.47 -8.36
CA ALA A 145 2.83 12.24 -7.93
C ALA A 145 4.33 12.22 -8.26
N ALA A 146 4.73 12.65 -9.46
CA ALA A 146 6.13 12.75 -9.87
C ALA A 146 6.92 13.77 -9.02
N TRP A 147 6.28 14.87 -8.61
CA TRP A 147 6.87 15.82 -7.67
C TRP A 147 7.06 15.22 -6.27
N LEU A 148 6.13 14.34 -5.85
CA LEU A 148 6.23 13.61 -4.58
C LEU A 148 7.35 12.56 -4.63
N GLU A 149 7.49 11.88 -5.77
CA GLU A 149 8.51 10.85 -6.05
C GLU A 149 9.94 11.41 -5.99
N GLN A 150 10.14 12.66 -6.41
CA GLN A 150 11.43 13.37 -6.27
C GLN A 150 11.85 13.58 -4.80
N ARG A 151 10.94 13.46 -3.84
CA ARG A 151 11.22 13.53 -2.40
C ARG A 151 11.34 12.14 -1.75
N VAL A 152 11.15 11.06 -2.50
CA VAL A 152 11.26 9.69 -2.00
C VAL A 152 12.72 9.19 -2.14
N PRO A 153 13.31 8.59 -1.09
CA PRO A 153 14.67 8.06 -1.14
C PRO A 153 14.87 6.95 -2.20
N PRO A 154 16.07 6.85 -2.82
CA PRO A 154 16.35 5.93 -3.93
C PRO A 154 16.19 4.44 -3.61
N SER A 155 16.07 4.05 -2.33
CA SER A 155 15.81 2.68 -1.89
C SER A 155 14.41 2.16 -2.26
N VAL A 156 13.47 3.04 -2.58
CA VAL A 156 12.12 2.67 -3.04
C VAL A 156 12.05 2.57 -4.57
N ALA A 157 12.89 3.35 -5.29
CA ALA A 157 12.90 3.42 -6.75
C ALA A 157 13.24 2.09 -7.44
N GLY A 158 14.03 1.22 -6.79
CA GLY A 158 14.40 -0.09 -7.33
C GLY A 158 13.24 -1.08 -7.47
N HIS A 159 12.13 -0.88 -6.74
CA HIS A 159 10.94 -1.74 -6.82
C HIS A 159 9.85 -1.18 -7.75
N LEU A 160 10.07 0.00 -8.33
CA LEU A 160 9.08 0.73 -9.15
C LEU A 160 9.04 0.29 -10.62
N HIS A 161 10.09 -0.35 -11.13
CA HIS A 161 10.16 -0.76 -12.54
C HIS A 161 10.54 -2.24 -12.74
N PRO A 162 9.65 -3.21 -12.42
CA PRO A 162 9.86 -4.60 -12.82
C PRO A 162 9.92 -4.80 -14.35
N SER A 163 9.38 -3.89 -15.16
CA SER A 163 9.39 -3.97 -16.63
C SER A 163 10.73 -3.57 -17.27
N ALA A 164 11.45 -2.61 -16.70
CA ALA A 164 12.79 -2.25 -17.18
C ALA A 164 13.78 -3.42 -17.04
N VAL A 165 13.57 -4.27 -16.02
CA VAL A 165 14.36 -5.49 -15.80
C VAL A 165 14.07 -6.54 -16.88
N LEU A 166 12.83 -6.66 -17.38
CA LEU A 166 12.49 -7.57 -18.47
C LEU A 166 13.08 -7.13 -19.82
N ASP A 167 13.13 -5.81 -20.07
CA ASP A 167 13.74 -5.25 -21.30
C ASP A 167 15.29 -5.34 -21.28
N HIS A 168 15.87 -5.39 -20.08
CA HIS A 168 17.31 -5.59 -19.88
C HIS A 168 17.72 -7.05 -19.70
N LEU A 169 16.80 -8.02 -19.77
CA LEU A 169 17.20 -9.41 -19.93
C LEU A 169 17.93 -9.51 -21.28
N PRO A 170 19.23 -9.81 -21.30
CA PRO A 170 19.88 -10.20 -22.55
C PRO A 170 19.04 -11.34 -23.11
N SER A 171 18.60 -11.22 -24.38
CA SER A 171 17.95 -12.30 -25.11
C SER A 171 18.61 -13.61 -24.70
N LEU A 172 17.85 -14.51 -24.07
CA LEU A 172 18.34 -15.77 -23.51
C LEU A 172 19.40 -16.32 -24.45
N PRO A 173 20.63 -16.60 -23.98
CA PRO A 173 21.70 -17.00 -24.86
C PRO A 173 21.19 -18.15 -25.72
N ALA A 174 21.28 -18.00 -27.04
CA ALA A 174 20.85 -19.00 -28.02
C ALA A 174 21.48 -20.39 -27.73
N ALA A 175 22.49 -20.46 -26.86
CA ALA A 175 23.04 -21.68 -26.29
C ALA A 175 22.02 -22.61 -25.58
N LEU A 176 20.89 -22.12 -25.08
CA LEU A 176 19.81 -23.00 -24.57
C LEU A 176 18.82 -23.45 -25.64
N SER A 177 18.92 -22.93 -26.88
CA SER A 177 18.04 -23.28 -28.00
C SER A 177 18.58 -24.40 -28.89
N ASN A 178 19.83 -24.85 -28.68
CA ASN A 178 20.33 -26.04 -29.34
C ASN A 178 19.74 -27.27 -28.64
N PRO A 179 18.96 -28.14 -29.33
CA PRO A 179 18.57 -29.41 -28.75
C PRO A 179 19.85 -30.18 -28.43
N ILE A 180 19.87 -30.82 -27.25
CA ILE A 180 20.94 -31.71 -26.79
C ILE A 180 21.05 -32.87 -27.78
N SER A 181 21.79 -32.65 -28.85
CA SER A 181 22.04 -33.58 -29.94
C SER A 181 23.53 -33.43 -30.30
N GLY A 182 24.36 -33.88 -29.37
CA GLY A 182 25.82 -33.86 -29.49
C GLY A 182 26.39 -34.93 -28.58
N ALA A 183 26.85 -36.01 -29.20
CA ALA A 183 27.27 -37.28 -28.61
C ALA A 183 28.20 -37.18 -27.38
N MET A 184 27.87 -37.96 -26.34
CA MET A 184 28.84 -38.44 -25.36
C MET A 184 29.24 -39.87 -25.77
N PRO A 185 30.53 -40.21 -25.99
CA PRO A 185 30.92 -41.57 -26.33
C PRO A 185 30.69 -42.49 -25.12
N ALA A 186 29.97 -43.60 -25.33
CA ALA A 186 29.77 -44.63 -24.32
C ALA A 186 31.12 -45.30 -23.95
N PRO A 187 31.41 -45.57 -22.65
CA PRO A 187 32.60 -46.32 -22.28
C PRO A 187 32.44 -47.78 -22.69
N ALA A 188 33.48 -48.31 -23.32
CA ALA A 188 33.55 -49.66 -23.86
C ALA A 188 33.29 -50.74 -22.78
N ALA A 189 32.31 -51.61 -23.04
CA ALA A 189 32.04 -52.79 -22.25
C ALA A 189 33.22 -53.79 -22.38
N THR A 190 33.91 -54.06 -21.28
CA THR A 190 34.89 -55.16 -21.20
C THR A 190 34.17 -56.42 -20.76
N ASN A 191 33.95 -57.34 -21.70
CA ASN A 191 33.47 -58.69 -21.43
C ASN A 191 34.56 -59.52 -20.74
N THR A 192 34.28 -60.03 -19.54
CA THR A 192 34.92 -61.24 -19.01
C THR A 192 33.85 -62.28 -18.74
N LEU A 193 33.79 -63.28 -19.64
CA LEU A 193 33.07 -64.53 -19.52
C LEU A 193 33.75 -65.45 -18.50
N ALA A 194 32.98 -66.10 -17.62
CA ALA A 194 33.18 -67.52 -17.28
C ALA A 194 31.93 -68.09 -16.55
N PRO A 195 31.65 -69.41 -16.68
CA PRO A 195 30.28 -69.93 -16.79
C PRO A 195 29.92 -71.04 -15.75
N ALA A 196 28.70 -71.56 -15.93
CA ALA A 196 28.17 -72.86 -15.48
C ALA A 196 27.71 -72.98 -14.02
N ALA A 197 26.62 -73.66 -13.65
CA ALA A 197 25.52 -74.33 -14.35
C ALA A 197 24.57 -74.89 -13.27
N ALA A 198 23.35 -75.24 -13.71
CA ALA A 198 22.40 -76.19 -13.11
C ALA A 198 21.56 -75.69 -11.91
N ALA A 199 20.28 -76.06 -11.74
CA ALA A 199 19.26 -76.73 -12.54
C ALA A 199 17.98 -76.83 -11.65
N SER A 200 16.86 -77.25 -12.26
CA SER A 200 15.66 -77.83 -11.61
C SER A 200 14.53 -76.83 -11.26
N ALA A 201 13.45 -76.74 -12.06
CA ALA A 201 12.22 -77.59 -12.09
C ALA A 201 11.30 -77.34 -10.87
N ALA A 202 9.95 -77.36 -10.89
CA ALA A 202 8.87 -77.70 -11.82
C ALA A 202 7.63 -76.88 -11.35
N GLY A 203 6.68 -76.48 -12.20
CA GLY A 203 5.50 -77.31 -12.53
C GLY A 203 4.39 -77.25 -11.47
N HIS A 204 3.38 -76.40 -11.67
CA HIS A 204 2.17 -76.32 -10.83
C HIS A 204 1.00 -77.03 -11.54
N PRO A 205 0.39 -78.10 -10.97
CA PRO A 205 -0.76 -78.79 -11.58
C PRO A 205 -2.11 -78.26 -11.09
N LYS A 206 -3.14 -78.49 -11.92
CA LYS A 206 -4.56 -78.18 -11.72
C LYS A 206 -5.29 -79.22 -10.85
N ASN A 207 -6.32 -78.73 -10.13
CA ASN A 207 -7.61 -79.38 -9.77
C ASN A 207 -7.60 -80.56 -8.75
N PRO A 208 -8.75 -81.01 -8.19
CA PRO A 208 -10.15 -81.01 -8.68
C PRO A 208 -11.08 -79.87 -8.21
#